data_AF-A0A7K4D2W8-F1
#
_entry.id   AF-A0A7K4D2W8-F1
#
_cell.length_a   1.000
_cell.length_b   1.000
_cell.length_c   1.000
_cell.angle_alpha   90.00
_cell.angle_beta   90.00
_cell.angle_gamma   90.00
#
_symmetry.space_group_name_H-M   'P 1'
#
loop_
_entity.id
_entity.type
_entity.pdbx_description
1 polymer ?
#
loop_
_entity_poly.entity_id
_entity_poly.type
_entity_poly.pdbx_seq_one_letter_code
_entity_poly.pdbx_strand_id
1 'polypeptide(L)'
;VDMGSTTTDLIPIKGKPLAAKTDFQRLARGELVYTGRLRTALGALLHTARIGGDRVPLSPELFAITADAYLALGQISQDRYACDTPDGSGKDRGSALRRLARTVCADLEEIGERGALAIAEQARDRQHRLLVAAIERQVKRHGLSRVLAAGIGERSIAQAASFLGLECVLLSERYSPEVSDIFPAYAVARLLKKS
;
A
#
# COMPACT_ATOMS: atom_id res chain seq x y z
N VAL A 1 2.23 -8.62 9.22
CA VAL A 1 2.44 -7.67 8.12
C VAL A 1 1.67 -6.44 8.47
N ASP A 2 2.31 -5.29 8.45
CA ASP A 2 1.72 -4.00 8.83
C ASP A 2 1.95 -3.02 7.69
N MET A 3 0.89 -2.43 7.15
CA MET A 3 0.99 -1.43 6.08
C MET A 3 0.48 -0.09 6.60
N GLY A 4 1.43 0.82 6.80
CA GLY A 4 1.17 2.21 7.13
C GLY A 4 0.90 3.07 5.89
N SER A 5 1.01 4.39 6.08
CA SER A 5 0.86 5.34 4.98
C SER A 5 2.02 5.32 3.98
N THR A 6 3.23 5.01 4.43
CA THR A 6 4.47 5.07 3.61
C THR A 6 5.10 3.72 3.34
N THR A 7 5.09 2.82 4.33
CA THR A 7 5.85 1.57 4.30
C THR A 7 4.97 0.37 4.63
N THR A 8 5.46 -0.81 4.26
CA THR A 8 4.92 -2.10 4.68
C THR A 8 6.01 -2.92 5.37
N ASP A 9 5.76 -3.30 6.61
CA ASP A 9 6.65 -4.08 7.46
C ASP A 9 6.23 -5.57 7.45
N LEU A 10 7.17 -6.45 7.13
CA LEU A 10 7.00 -7.90 7.14
C LEU A 10 7.92 -8.50 8.19
N ILE A 11 7.37 -8.77 9.37
CA ILE A 11 8.11 -9.35 10.50
C ILE A 11 7.80 -10.84 10.60
N PRO A 12 8.70 -11.75 10.15
CA PRO A 12 8.53 -13.18 10.37
C PRO A 12 8.67 -13.53 11.85
N ILE A 13 7.81 -14.41 12.37
CA ILE A 13 7.79 -14.82 13.78
C ILE A 13 7.73 -16.35 13.87
N LYS A 14 8.70 -16.95 14.59
CA LYS A 14 8.69 -18.37 15.02
C LYS A 14 9.17 -18.47 16.45
N GLY A 15 8.24 -18.43 17.41
CA GLY A 15 8.53 -18.27 18.85
C GLY A 15 9.06 -16.88 19.22
N LYS A 16 9.98 -16.33 18.42
CA LYS A 16 10.52 -14.97 18.50
C LYS A 16 10.49 -14.27 17.13
N PRO A 17 10.55 -12.92 17.08
CA PRO A 17 10.76 -12.18 15.84
C PRO A 17 12.09 -12.58 15.18
N LEU A 18 12.07 -12.79 13.86
CA LEU A 18 13.23 -13.19 13.06
C LEU A 18 13.71 -12.10 12.09
N ALA A 19 13.05 -10.93 12.08
CA ALA A 19 13.44 -9.81 11.24
C ALA A 19 14.85 -9.29 11.59
N ALA A 20 15.52 -8.72 10.60
CA ALA A 20 16.77 -8.01 10.79
C ALA A 20 16.59 -6.76 11.66
N LYS A 21 17.70 -6.33 12.27
CA LYS A 21 17.70 -5.22 13.24
C LYS A 21 17.75 -3.84 12.60
N THR A 22 18.25 -3.74 11.36
CA THR A 22 18.45 -2.45 10.67
C THR A 22 17.57 -2.37 9.43
N ASP A 23 17.08 -1.19 9.11
CA ASP A 23 16.23 -0.99 7.93
C ASP A 23 16.94 -1.36 6.63
N PHE A 24 18.25 -1.09 6.51
CA PHE A 24 19.05 -1.54 5.37
C PHE A 24 18.97 -3.06 5.17
N GLN A 25 19.16 -3.83 6.24
CA GLN A 25 19.07 -5.29 6.15
C GLN A 25 17.63 -5.76 5.92
N ARG A 26 16.64 -5.08 6.51
CA ARG A 26 15.22 -5.41 6.30
C ARG A 26 14.81 -5.17 4.85
N LEU A 27 15.25 -4.07 4.24
CA LEU A 27 15.10 -3.80 2.80
C LEU A 27 15.73 -4.91 1.96
N ALA A 28 17.01 -5.24 2.21
CA ALA A 28 17.72 -6.28 1.49
C ALA A 28 17.02 -7.66 1.60
N ARG A 29 16.40 -7.94 2.75
CA ARG A 29 15.69 -9.20 3.03
C ARG A 29 14.22 -9.19 2.64
N GLY A 30 13.68 -8.06 2.16
CA GLY A 30 12.25 -7.93 1.84
C GLY A 30 11.34 -8.01 3.08
N GLU A 31 11.87 -7.65 4.25
CA GLU A 31 11.16 -7.52 5.53
C GLU A 31 10.63 -6.09 5.74
N LEU A 32 11.05 -5.16 4.88
CA LEU A 32 10.56 -3.80 4.76
C LEU A 32 10.39 -3.52 3.26
N VAL A 33 9.19 -3.09 2.87
CA VAL A 33 8.89 -2.64 1.50
C VAL A 33 8.47 -1.18 1.56
N TYR A 34 9.11 -0.34 0.75
CA TYR A 34 8.83 1.10 0.70
C TYR A 34 7.60 1.40 -0.16
N THR A 35 6.48 0.85 0.27
CA THR A 35 5.16 1.18 -0.27
C THR A 35 4.13 1.13 0.85
N GLY A 36 3.27 2.13 0.90
CA GLY A 36 2.18 2.21 1.86
C GLY A 36 0.87 2.64 1.21
N ARG A 37 -0.16 2.72 2.03
CA ARG A 37 -1.52 2.95 1.55
C ARG A 37 -1.73 4.32 0.92
N LEU A 38 -0.93 5.33 1.30
CA LEU A 38 -1.20 6.73 0.94
C LEU A 38 -0.07 7.45 0.20
N ARG A 39 1.16 7.38 0.70
CA ARG A 39 2.25 8.32 0.37
C ARG A 39 3.20 7.83 -0.72
N THR A 40 3.00 6.65 -1.28
CA THR A 40 3.92 6.12 -2.31
C THR A 40 3.72 6.91 -3.61
N ALA A 41 4.78 7.54 -4.13
CA ALA A 41 4.76 8.17 -5.44
C ALA A 41 4.38 7.16 -6.53
N LEU A 42 3.45 7.53 -7.42
CA LEU A 42 2.94 6.61 -8.43
C LEU A 42 4.04 6.16 -9.41
N GLY A 43 4.96 7.07 -9.77
CA GLY A 43 6.11 6.78 -10.63
C GLY A 43 7.10 5.76 -10.03
N ALA A 44 7.11 5.60 -8.70
CA ALA A 44 7.91 4.57 -8.02
C ALA A 44 7.30 3.17 -8.15
N LEU A 45 5.99 3.08 -8.42
CA LEU A 45 5.29 1.82 -8.69
C LEU A 45 5.27 1.50 -10.18
N LEU A 46 4.91 2.49 -11.00
CA LEU A 46 4.55 2.34 -12.40
C LEU A 46 5.43 3.25 -13.26
N HIS A 47 6.20 2.68 -14.19
CA HIS A 47 7.00 3.46 -15.14
C HIS A 47 6.27 3.72 -16.46
N THR A 48 5.28 2.90 -16.80
CA THR A 48 4.42 3.05 -17.98
C THR A 48 3.00 2.60 -17.66
N ALA A 49 1.99 3.31 -18.13
CA ALA A 49 0.59 2.91 -18.08
C ALA A 49 0.08 2.51 -19.46
N ARG A 50 -0.87 1.58 -19.51
CA ARG A 50 -1.70 1.34 -20.70
C ARG A 50 -2.94 2.23 -20.66
N ILE A 51 -3.12 3.08 -21.66
CA ILE A 51 -4.25 4.02 -21.77
C ILE A 51 -4.77 3.92 -23.21
N GLY A 52 -6.05 3.60 -23.41
CA GLY A 52 -6.62 3.49 -24.76
C GLY A 52 -5.97 2.43 -25.66
N GLY A 53 -5.21 1.47 -25.10
CA GLY A 53 -4.43 0.48 -25.86
C GLY A 53 -2.95 0.84 -26.01
N ASP A 54 -2.62 2.13 -25.92
CA ASP A 54 -1.26 2.64 -26.02
C ASP A 54 -0.48 2.45 -24.74
N ARG A 55 0.84 2.31 -24.86
CA ARG A 55 1.77 2.24 -23.74
C ARG A 55 2.41 3.62 -23.55
N VAL A 56 2.01 4.31 -22.49
CA VAL A 56 2.40 5.70 -22.20
C VAL A 56 3.37 5.73 -21.01
N PRO A 57 4.58 6.30 -21.14
CA PRO A 57 5.47 6.52 -20.01
C PRO A 57 4.89 7.47 -18.97
N LEU A 58 5.17 7.22 -17.69
CA LEU A 58 4.87 8.18 -16.63
C LEU A 58 6.01 9.20 -16.50
N SER A 59 5.64 10.44 -16.22
CA SER A 59 6.56 11.49 -15.77
C SER A 59 7.25 11.09 -14.45
N PRO A 60 8.53 11.43 -14.26
CA PRO A 60 9.22 11.24 -12.98
C PRO A 60 8.76 12.23 -11.89
N GLU A 61 8.03 13.28 -12.25
CA GLU A 61 7.53 14.29 -11.32
C GLU A 61 6.48 13.72 -10.34
N LEU A 62 6.44 14.29 -9.13
CA LEU A 62 5.47 13.89 -8.10
C LEU A 62 4.10 14.50 -8.38
N PHE A 63 3.38 13.95 -9.36
CA PHE A 63 2.01 14.39 -9.67
C PHE A 63 0.93 13.63 -8.89
N ALA A 64 1.13 12.34 -8.63
CA ALA A 64 0.17 11.50 -7.92
C ALA A 64 0.86 10.51 -6.96
N ILE A 65 0.10 10.11 -5.95
CA ILE A 65 0.50 9.10 -4.95
C ILE A 65 -0.54 7.97 -4.85
N THR A 66 -0.25 6.91 -4.10
CA THR A 66 -1.17 5.76 -3.93
C THR A 66 -2.52 6.17 -3.36
N ALA A 67 -2.60 7.20 -2.51
CA ALA A 67 -3.87 7.72 -2.03
C ALA A 67 -4.78 8.20 -3.18
N ASP A 68 -4.23 8.82 -4.23
CA ASP A 68 -5.01 9.26 -5.39
C ASP A 68 -5.61 8.07 -6.15
N ALA A 69 -4.79 7.05 -6.39
CA ALA A 69 -5.24 5.83 -7.05
C ALA A 69 -6.35 5.14 -6.24
N TYR A 70 -6.16 4.99 -4.93
CA TYR A 70 -7.15 4.32 -4.10
C TYR A 70 -8.43 5.13 -3.88
N LEU A 71 -8.34 6.46 -3.82
CA LEU A 71 -9.51 7.32 -3.73
C LEU A 71 -10.29 7.29 -5.06
N ALA A 72 -9.60 7.37 -6.19
CA ALA A 72 -10.22 7.30 -7.53
C ALA A 72 -11.00 5.99 -7.74
N LEU A 73 -10.46 4.88 -7.23
CA LEU A 73 -11.05 3.54 -7.26
C LEU A 73 -12.11 3.29 -6.17
N GLY A 74 -12.40 4.29 -5.31
CA GLY A 74 -13.36 4.14 -4.21
C GLY A 74 -12.92 3.16 -3.11
N GLN A 75 -11.62 2.87 -3.01
CA GLN A 75 -11.07 1.93 -2.04
C GLN A 75 -10.55 2.62 -0.76
N ILE A 76 -10.53 3.94 -0.73
CA ILE A 76 -10.48 4.76 0.49
C ILE A 76 -11.47 5.90 0.33
N SER A 77 -11.98 6.39 1.46
CA SER A 77 -12.78 7.60 1.52
C SER A 77 -11.89 8.85 1.65
N GLN A 78 -12.47 10.02 1.42
CA GLN A 78 -11.77 11.30 1.51
C GLN A 78 -11.19 11.58 2.91
N ASP A 79 -11.90 11.19 3.98
CA ASP A 79 -11.43 11.29 5.36
C ASP A 79 -10.23 10.38 5.66
N ARG A 80 -10.08 9.27 4.93
CA ARG A 80 -8.93 8.35 5.05
C ARG A 80 -7.71 8.84 4.25
N TYR A 81 -7.85 9.86 3.39
CA TYR A 81 -6.72 10.53 2.73
C TYR A 81 -6.08 11.53 3.71
N ALA A 82 -5.38 11.01 4.72
CA ALA A 82 -4.86 11.81 5.82
C ALA A 82 -3.59 12.62 5.52
N CYS A 83 -2.85 12.33 4.43
CA CYS A 83 -1.65 13.08 4.05
C CYS A 83 -1.95 14.23 3.10
N ASP A 84 -0.99 15.13 2.90
CA ASP A 84 -1.10 16.20 1.90
C ASP A 84 -1.16 15.63 0.48
N THR A 85 -1.86 16.34 -0.40
CA THR A 85 -1.91 16.05 -1.83
C THR A 85 -0.67 16.62 -2.51
N PRO A 86 -0.13 15.95 -3.55
CA PRO A 86 1.08 16.43 -4.24
C PRO A 86 1.01 17.85 -4.78
N ASP A 87 -0.19 18.30 -5.16
CA ASP A 87 -0.44 19.62 -5.74
C ASP A 87 -1.08 20.62 -4.76
N GLY A 88 -1.30 20.23 -3.50
CA GLY A 88 -2.02 21.04 -2.52
C GLY A 88 -3.53 21.20 -2.79
N SER A 89 -4.06 20.57 -3.85
CA SER A 89 -5.48 20.64 -4.21
C SER A 89 -6.34 19.74 -3.31
N GLY A 90 -7.65 19.73 -3.57
CA GLY A 90 -8.63 18.93 -2.85
C GLY A 90 -8.33 17.43 -2.79
N LYS A 91 -8.89 16.80 -1.76
CA LYS A 91 -8.88 15.35 -1.49
C LYS A 91 -10.18 14.67 -1.96
N ASP A 92 -10.85 15.25 -2.95
CA ASP A 92 -12.00 14.68 -3.62
C ASP A 92 -11.57 13.81 -4.81
N ARG A 93 -12.50 12.97 -5.28
CA ARG A 93 -12.27 12.04 -6.39
C ARG A 93 -11.88 12.74 -7.70
N GLY A 94 -12.49 13.89 -8.00
CA GLY A 94 -12.18 14.66 -9.21
C GLY A 94 -10.75 15.20 -9.20
N SER A 95 -10.32 15.75 -8.07
CA SER A 95 -8.94 16.22 -7.87
C SER A 95 -7.92 15.08 -7.96
N ALA A 96 -8.23 13.89 -7.40
CA ALA A 96 -7.39 12.70 -7.55
C ALA A 96 -7.26 12.25 -9.01
N LEU A 97 -8.37 12.24 -9.77
CA LEU A 97 -8.35 11.90 -11.21
C LEU A 97 -7.48 12.88 -12.01
N ARG A 98 -7.54 14.18 -11.73
CA ARG A 98 -6.66 15.17 -12.39
C ARG A 98 -5.18 14.92 -12.09
N ARG A 99 -4.84 14.64 -10.82
CA ARG A 99 -3.46 14.28 -10.44
C ARG A 99 -2.98 13.02 -11.15
N LEU A 100 -3.84 12.01 -11.29
CA LEU A 100 -3.54 10.78 -12.05
C LEU A 100 -3.28 11.09 -13.54
N ALA A 101 -4.10 11.91 -14.19
CA ALA A 101 -3.88 12.29 -15.59
C ALA A 101 -2.54 13.01 -15.80
N ARG A 102 -2.17 13.91 -14.88
CA ARG A 102 -0.89 14.63 -14.93
C ARG A 102 0.33 13.71 -14.90
N THR A 103 0.21 12.49 -14.36
CA THR A 103 1.31 11.51 -14.35
C THR A 103 1.78 11.14 -15.75
N VAL A 104 0.96 11.32 -16.78
CA VAL A 104 1.33 11.12 -18.19
C VAL A 104 1.35 12.43 -18.98
N CYS A 105 1.55 13.56 -18.27
CA CYS A 105 1.56 14.91 -18.84
C CYS A 105 0.26 15.29 -19.58
N ALA A 106 -0.87 14.68 -19.21
CA ALA A 106 -2.19 14.94 -19.76
C ALA A 106 -3.13 15.55 -18.72
N ASP A 107 -4.34 15.90 -19.15
CA ASP A 107 -5.46 16.26 -18.31
C ASP A 107 -6.67 15.33 -18.55
N LEU A 108 -7.79 15.62 -17.87
CA LEU A 108 -9.01 14.81 -18.01
C LEU A 108 -9.78 15.08 -19.30
N GLU A 109 -9.52 16.18 -20.00
CA GLU A 109 -10.12 16.45 -21.31
C GLU A 109 -9.48 15.56 -22.38
N GLU A 110 -8.18 15.28 -22.25
CA GLU A 110 -7.41 14.43 -23.16
C GLU A 110 -7.63 12.93 -22.94
N ILE A 111 -7.45 12.41 -21.72
CA ILE A 111 -7.53 10.95 -21.46
C ILE A 111 -8.84 10.48 -20.82
N GLY A 112 -9.69 11.43 -20.42
CA GLY A 112 -10.94 11.14 -19.72
C GLY A 112 -10.76 10.48 -18.35
N GLU A 113 -11.89 10.28 -17.67
CA GLU A 113 -11.91 9.52 -16.42
C GLU A 113 -11.44 8.07 -16.62
N ARG A 114 -11.79 7.45 -17.75
CA ARG A 114 -11.37 6.06 -18.06
C ARG A 114 -9.85 5.94 -18.14
N GLY A 115 -9.15 6.89 -18.75
CA GLY A 115 -7.69 6.88 -18.81
C GLY A 115 -7.05 7.05 -17.43
N ALA A 116 -7.54 8.00 -16.63
CA ALA A 116 -7.07 8.21 -15.27
C ALA A 116 -7.31 6.98 -14.37
N LEU A 117 -8.48 6.32 -14.48
CA LEU A 117 -8.77 5.09 -13.75
C LEU A 117 -7.88 3.93 -14.20
N ALA A 118 -7.59 3.80 -15.50
CA ALA A 118 -6.67 2.77 -15.99
C ALA A 118 -5.27 2.92 -15.37
N ILE A 119 -4.79 4.15 -15.15
CA ILE A 119 -3.54 4.42 -14.42
C ILE A 119 -3.66 3.94 -12.96
N ALA A 120 -4.75 4.32 -12.27
CA ALA A 120 -4.98 3.93 -10.88
C ALA A 120 -5.05 2.40 -10.68
N GLU A 121 -5.75 1.68 -11.56
CA GLU A 121 -5.86 0.22 -11.53
C GLU A 121 -4.49 -0.43 -11.70
N GLN A 122 -3.70 0.02 -12.68
CA GLN A 122 -2.36 -0.51 -12.92
C GLN A 122 -1.42 -0.24 -11.74
N ALA A 123 -1.51 0.94 -11.10
CA ALA A 123 -0.73 1.26 -9.92
C ALA A 123 -1.12 0.38 -8.72
N ARG A 124 -2.43 0.20 -8.46
CA ARG A 124 -2.94 -0.72 -7.43
C ARG A 124 -2.44 -2.14 -7.67
N ASP A 125 -2.60 -2.65 -8.89
CA ASP A 125 -2.24 -4.04 -9.23
C ASP A 125 -0.73 -4.26 -9.10
N ARG A 126 0.06 -3.23 -9.46
CA ARG A 126 1.51 -3.26 -9.28
C ARG A 126 1.89 -3.28 -7.80
N GLN A 127 1.25 -2.46 -6.96
CA GLN A 127 1.46 -2.50 -5.51
C GLN A 127 1.05 -3.86 -4.91
N HIS A 128 -0.08 -4.42 -5.35
CA HIS A 128 -0.54 -5.74 -4.93
C HIS A 128 0.50 -6.83 -5.26
N ARG A 129 1.05 -6.84 -6.48
CA ARG A 129 2.12 -7.78 -6.87
C ARG A 129 3.38 -7.63 -6.02
N LEU A 130 3.78 -6.40 -5.69
CA LEU A 130 4.92 -6.16 -4.78
C LEU A 130 4.66 -6.76 -3.40
N LEU A 131 3.45 -6.59 -2.87
CA LEU A 131 3.06 -7.13 -1.57
C LEU A 131 3.01 -8.66 -1.57
N VAL A 132 2.41 -9.26 -2.60
CA VAL A 132 2.37 -10.71 -2.80
C VAL A 132 3.80 -11.28 -2.82
N ALA A 133 4.69 -10.72 -3.64
CA ALA A 133 6.07 -11.19 -3.73
C ALA A 133 6.83 -11.06 -2.39
N ALA A 134 6.61 -9.98 -1.65
CA ALA A 134 7.23 -9.77 -0.34
C ALA A 134 6.73 -10.80 0.69
N ILE A 135 5.41 -11.02 0.78
CA ILE A 135 4.82 -12.00 1.69
C ILE A 135 5.27 -13.41 1.32
N GLU A 136 5.21 -13.78 0.04
CA GLU A 136 5.63 -15.09 -0.46
C GLU A 136 7.10 -15.37 -0.12
N ARG A 137 7.99 -14.38 -0.28
CA ARG A 137 9.39 -14.49 0.09
C ARG A 137 9.57 -14.86 1.57
N GLN A 138 8.85 -14.19 2.48
CA GLN A 138 8.95 -14.49 3.91
C GLN A 138 8.34 -15.85 4.26
N VAL A 139 7.22 -16.20 3.63
CA VAL A 139 6.56 -17.50 3.81
C VAL A 139 7.48 -18.64 3.40
N LYS A 140 8.09 -18.58 2.21
CA LYS A 140 9.01 -19.62 1.72
C LYS A 140 10.27 -19.70 2.58
N ARG A 141 10.89 -18.55 2.88
CA ARG A 141 12.13 -18.49 3.66
C ARG A 141 11.96 -19.05 5.06
N HIS A 142 10.83 -18.78 5.70
CA HIS A 142 10.60 -19.13 7.08
C HIS A 142 9.64 -20.29 7.27
N GLY A 143 9.03 -20.87 6.24
CA GLY A 143 8.04 -21.94 6.37
C GLY A 143 6.85 -21.52 7.24
N LEU A 144 6.22 -20.39 6.88
CA LEU A 144 5.05 -19.82 7.58
C LEU A 144 3.78 -20.07 6.77
N SER A 145 2.64 -20.22 7.42
CA SER A 145 1.34 -20.47 6.74
C SER A 145 0.25 -19.45 7.09
N ARG A 146 0.56 -18.48 7.96
CA ARG A 146 -0.40 -17.53 8.50
C ARG A 146 0.14 -16.11 8.46
N VAL A 147 -0.72 -15.16 8.11
CA VAL A 147 -0.47 -13.72 8.12
C VAL A 147 -1.38 -13.06 9.17
N LEU A 148 -0.79 -12.21 10.01
CA LEU A 148 -1.56 -11.23 10.79
C LEU A 148 -1.43 -9.90 10.05
N ALA A 149 -2.55 -9.30 9.64
CA ALA A 149 -2.60 -8.05 8.90
C ALA A 149 -2.92 -6.90 9.85
N ALA A 150 -2.19 -5.79 9.72
CA ALA A 150 -2.36 -4.59 10.54
C ALA A 150 -2.21 -3.32 9.69
N GLY A 151 -2.58 -2.18 10.29
CA GLY A 151 -2.38 -0.85 9.73
C GLY A 151 -3.46 -0.46 8.73
N ILE A 152 -3.39 0.79 8.26
CA ILE A 152 -4.40 1.36 7.35
C ILE A 152 -4.51 0.63 6.00
N GLY A 153 -3.51 -0.21 5.64
CA GLY A 153 -3.49 -1.05 4.45
C GLY A 153 -3.88 -2.51 4.68
N GLU A 154 -4.49 -2.84 5.82
CA GLU A 154 -4.87 -4.21 6.23
C GLU A 154 -5.63 -4.99 5.14
N ARG A 155 -6.57 -4.35 4.44
CA ARG A 155 -7.32 -4.98 3.33
C ARG A 155 -6.41 -5.38 2.16
N SER A 156 -5.39 -4.58 1.83
CA SER A 156 -4.44 -4.92 0.76
C SER A 156 -3.59 -6.14 1.15
N ILE A 157 -3.24 -6.25 2.43
CA ILE A 157 -2.54 -7.42 2.98
C ILE A 157 -3.44 -8.65 2.91
N ALA A 158 -4.71 -8.53 3.29
CA ALA A 158 -5.67 -9.63 3.23
C ALA A 158 -5.85 -10.17 1.81
N GLN A 159 -5.96 -9.27 0.82
CA GLN A 159 -6.04 -9.65 -0.60
C GLN A 159 -4.78 -10.40 -1.04
N ALA A 160 -3.59 -9.92 -0.66
CA ALA A 160 -2.33 -10.58 -1.01
C ALA A 160 -2.16 -11.95 -0.33
N ALA A 161 -2.56 -12.07 0.93
CA ALA A 161 -2.57 -13.34 1.66
C ALA A 161 -3.55 -14.34 1.02
N SER A 162 -4.76 -13.90 0.68
CA SER A 162 -5.75 -14.71 -0.02
C SER A 162 -5.26 -15.19 -1.38
N PHE A 163 -4.59 -14.33 -2.16
CA PHE A 163 -3.98 -14.72 -3.43
C PHE A 163 -2.94 -15.84 -3.28
N LEU A 164 -2.21 -15.86 -2.16
CA LEU A 164 -1.22 -16.88 -1.83
C LEU A 164 -1.82 -18.12 -1.14
N GLY A 165 -3.14 -18.18 -0.93
CA GLY A 165 -3.80 -19.28 -0.21
C GLY A 165 -3.41 -19.35 1.28
N LEU A 166 -3.02 -18.22 1.89
CA LEU A 166 -2.61 -18.16 3.29
C LEU A 166 -3.80 -17.84 4.20
N GLU A 167 -3.79 -18.40 5.41
CA GLU A 167 -4.68 -17.94 6.47
C GLU A 167 -4.32 -16.50 6.84
N CYS A 168 -5.30 -15.61 6.83
CA CYS A 168 -5.12 -14.21 7.20
C CYS A 168 -6.02 -13.84 8.38
N VAL A 169 -5.44 -13.24 9.42
CA VAL A 169 -6.17 -12.68 10.56
C VAL A 169 -6.07 -11.17 10.49
N LEU A 170 -7.21 -10.48 10.39
CA LEU A 170 -7.27 -9.03 10.48
C LEU A 170 -7.22 -8.62 11.95
N LEU A 171 -6.30 -7.73 12.30
CA LEU A 171 -6.21 -7.23 13.67
C LEU A 171 -7.35 -6.26 13.99
N SER A 172 -7.96 -5.66 12.98
CA SER A 172 -9.18 -4.87 13.14
C SER A 172 -10.37 -5.69 13.63
N GLU A 173 -10.53 -6.93 13.15
CA GLU A 173 -11.57 -7.86 13.59
C GLU A 173 -11.29 -8.42 14.99
N ARG A 174 -10.00 -8.57 15.33
CA ARG A 174 -9.59 -9.15 16.62
C ARG A 174 -9.58 -8.13 17.77
N TYR A 175 -9.30 -6.87 17.48
CA TYR A 175 -9.19 -5.80 18.48
C TYR A 175 -10.18 -4.67 18.20
N SER A 176 -9.86 -3.83 17.22
CA SER A 176 -10.76 -2.83 16.63
C SER A 176 -10.05 -2.18 15.43
N PRO A 177 -10.77 -1.52 14.51
CA PRO A 177 -10.15 -0.76 13.42
C PRO A 177 -9.12 0.27 13.89
N GLU A 178 -9.43 1.02 14.95
CA GLU A 178 -8.55 2.05 15.52
C GLU A 178 -7.28 1.41 16.07
N VAL A 179 -7.40 0.27 16.75
CA VAL A 179 -6.24 -0.48 17.26
C VAL A 179 -5.37 -1.01 16.11
N SER A 180 -5.97 -1.46 15.00
CA SER A 180 -5.20 -1.93 13.84
C SER A 180 -4.40 -0.79 13.20
N ASP A 181 -5.00 0.39 13.05
CA ASP A 181 -4.36 1.58 12.47
C ASP A 181 -3.12 2.05 13.26
N ILE A 182 -3.09 1.80 14.57
CA ILE A 182 -1.97 2.18 15.48
C ILE A 182 -1.37 0.96 16.21
N PHE A 183 -1.41 -0.21 15.60
CA PHE A 183 -1.10 -1.48 16.28
C PHE A 183 0.24 -1.51 17.03
N PRO A 184 1.35 -0.94 16.52
CA PRO A 184 2.61 -0.88 17.27
C PRO A 184 2.48 -0.21 18.64
N ALA A 185 1.76 0.91 18.75
CA ALA A 185 1.57 1.63 20.00
C ALA A 185 0.74 0.81 21.00
N TYR A 186 -0.34 0.19 20.52
CA TYR A 186 -1.16 -0.71 21.33
C TYR A 186 -0.37 -1.92 21.83
N ALA A 187 0.45 -2.54 20.98
CA ALA A 187 1.25 -3.70 21.33
C ALA A 187 2.25 -3.40 22.46
N VAL A 188 2.95 -2.26 22.40
CA VAL A 188 3.88 -1.83 23.47
C VAL A 188 3.13 -1.63 24.80
N ALA A 189 1.99 -0.94 24.78
CA ALA A 189 1.18 -0.74 25.98
C ALA A 189 0.72 -2.08 26.62
N ARG A 190 0.40 -3.09 25.79
CA ARG A 190 0.02 -4.43 26.26
C ARG A 190 1.20 -5.22 26.83
N LEU A 191 2.41 -5.04 26.31
CA LEU A 191 3.62 -5.69 26.85
C LEU A 191 3.99 -5.11 28.22
N LEU A 192 3.86 -3.80 28.40
CA LEU A 192 4.09 -3.15 29.70
C LEU A 192 3.12 -3.64 30.78
N LYS A 193 1.84 -3.83 30.46
CA LYS A 193 0.85 -4.38 31.41
C LYS A 193 1.08 -5.83 31.83
N LYS A 194 1.91 -6.57 31.09
CA LYS A 194 2.25 -7.98 31.38
C LYS A 194 3.60 -8.15 32.08
N SER A 195 4.37 -7.06 32.20
CA SER A 195 5.65 -7.01 32.90
C SER A 195 5.41 -6.64 34.36
#